data_AF-A0A2H1FLV8-F1
#
_entry.id   AF-A0A2H1FLV8-F1
#
_cell.length_a   1.000
_cell.length_b   1.000
_cell.length_c   1.000
_cell.angle_alpha   90.00
_cell.angle_beta   90.00
_cell.angle_gamma   90.00
#
_symmetry.space_group_name_H-M   'P 1'
#
loop_
_entity.id
_entity.type
_entity.pdbx_description
1 polymer ?
#
loop_
_entity_poly.entity_id
_entity_poly.type
_entity_poly.pdbx_seq_one_letter_code
_entity_poly.pdbx_strand_id
1 'polypeptide(L)'
;MASAQSSTGGVISETARAEGGPSKGSTAAEMQRQATRTQNFEQAVQEVGAKMQNDPASVSSEDAAYLKSREARVIGQGQPPADSISAEAQRLASANEGATKSSAQPSDPTEQSANDRVSNFEAVADDVARKMASNPASVTKDEADLLHSREQRAFGNTSKGGIASQAQSIAAENEKKGAI
;
A
#
# COMPACT_ATOMS: atom_id res chain seq x y z
N MET A 1 43.35 38.89 33.53
CA MET A 1 42.01 39.40 33.15
C MET A 1 42.24 40.56 32.20
N ALA A 2 41.78 40.64 30.96
CA ALA A 2 41.05 39.73 30.08
C ALA A 2 41.40 40.17 28.64
N SER A 3 41.73 39.22 27.77
CA SER A 3 41.76 39.42 26.32
C SER A 3 40.45 38.87 25.76
N ALA A 4 39.70 39.68 25.02
CA ALA A 4 38.60 39.19 24.20
C ALA A 4 38.40 40.09 22.99
N GLN A 5 38.29 39.41 21.84
CA GLN A 5 38.12 39.92 20.49
C GLN A 5 36.87 40.80 20.34
N SER A 6 36.98 41.85 19.52
CA SER A 6 35.86 42.37 18.75
C SER A 6 36.27 42.44 17.29
N SER A 7 35.73 41.48 16.56
CA SER A 7 35.75 41.31 15.11
C SER A 7 35.10 42.50 14.42
N THR A 8 35.85 43.22 13.59
CA THR A 8 35.32 44.09 12.55
C THR A 8 36.02 43.73 11.25
N GLY A 9 35.48 42.68 10.61
CA GLY A 9 35.79 42.33 9.23
C GLY A 9 35.56 43.55 8.34
N GLY A 10 36.66 44.02 7.75
CA GLY A 10 36.66 45.12 6.82
C GLY A 10 35.86 44.83 5.55
N VAL A 11 35.38 45.92 4.96
CA VAL A 11 35.15 46.09 3.53
C VAL A 11 34.21 45.08 2.86
N ILE A 12 32.92 45.12 3.23
CA ILE A 12 31.88 44.73 2.28
C ILE A 12 31.63 45.91 1.33
N SER A 13 32.25 45.84 0.17
CA SER A 13 32.10 46.82 -0.90
C SER A 13 30.64 47.05 -1.25
N GLU A 14 30.24 48.30 -1.13
CA GLU A 14 28.93 48.89 -1.44
C GLU A 14 28.54 48.82 -2.94
N THR A 15 29.26 48.04 -3.75
CA THR A 15 29.01 47.81 -5.18
C THR A 15 28.21 46.54 -5.49
N ALA A 16 27.97 45.66 -4.51
CA ALA A 16 27.18 44.43 -4.71
C ALA A 16 25.65 44.62 -4.51
N ARG A 17 25.15 45.87 -4.50
CA ARG A 17 23.72 46.19 -4.34
C ARG A 17 23.08 46.81 -5.59
N ALA A 18 23.86 47.07 -6.65
CA ALA A 18 23.40 47.71 -7.89
C ALA A 18 23.01 46.72 -9.00
N GLU A 19 23.45 45.47 -8.93
CA GLU A 19 22.97 44.41 -9.82
C GLU A 19 22.15 43.43 -9.00
N GLY A 20 20.84 43.38 -9.26
CA GLY A 20 19.88 42.59 -8.53
C GLY A 20 20.40 41.18 -8.25
N GLY A 21 20.69 40.90 -6.99
CA GLY A 21 21.10 39.58 -6.52
C GLY A 21 20.13 38.50 -6.98
N PRO A 22 20.55 37.22 -6.99
CA PRO A 22 19.85 36.12 -7.65
C PRO A 22 18.36 36.10 -7.27
N SER A 23 17.53 36.65 -8.15
CA SER A 23 16.10 36.72 -7.95
C SER A 23 15.56 35.33 -8.17
N LYS A 24 14.99 34.75 -7.10
CA LYS A 24 14.21 33.50 -7.15
C LYS A 24 13.02 33.73 -8.10
N GLY A 25 13.24 33.62 -9.40
CA GLY A 25 12.25 33.93 -10.44
C GLY A 25 12.75 34.80 -11.62
N SER A 26 14.03 35.14 -11.73
CA SER A 26 14.56 35.69 -12.99
C SER A 26 14.54 34.65 -14.10
N THR A 27 14.44 35.11 -15.35
CA THR A 27 14.58 34.28 -16.56
C THR A 27 15.83 33.40 -16.52
N ALA A 28 16.96 33.92 -16.02
CA ALA A 28 18.20 33.14 -15.85
C ALA A 28 18.05 32.01 -14.80
N ALA A 29 17.40 32.29 -13.66
CA ALA A 29 17.14 31.29 -12.64
C ALA A 29 16.13 30.21 -13.11
N GLU A 30 15.15 30.59 -13.94
CA GLU A 30 14.21 29.65 -14.56
C GLU A 30 14.88 28.77 -15.61
N MET A 31 15.72 29.36 -16.47
CA MET A 31 16.54 28.62 -17.44
C MET A 31 17.45 27.60 -16.76
N GLN A 32 18.12 28.00 -15.67
CA GLN A 32 18.95 27.08 -14.88
C GLN A 32 18.13 25.96 -14.25
N ARG A 33 16.95 26.27 -13.68
CA ARG A 33 16.06 25.23 -13.11
C ARG A 33 15.56 24.26 -14.17
N GLN A 34 15.21 24.74 -15.36
CA GLN A 34 14.75 23.88 -16.46
C GLN A 34 15.87 22.98 -16.96
N ALA A 35 17.09 23.51 -17.08
CA ALA A 35 18.28 22.73 -17.40
C ALA A 35 18.53 21.63 -16.36
N THR A 36 18.48 21.97 -15.07
CA THR A 36 18.62 20.98 -13.98
C THR A 36 17.53 19.92 -14.04
N ARG A 37 16.25 20.28 -14.25
CA ARG A 37 15.16 19.29 -14.36
C ARG A 37 15.38 18.33 -15.52
N THR A 38 15.77 18.86 -16.68
CA THR A 38 16.04 18.07 -17.88
C THR A 38 17.18 17.07 -17.64
N GLN A 39 18.29 17.52 -17.06
CA GLN A 39 19.41 16.66 -16.70
C GLN A 39 19.01 15.56 -15.69
N ASN A 40 18.23 15.91 -14.67
CA ASN A 40 17.75 14.93 -13.69
C ASN A 40 16.83 13.87 -14.33
N PHE A 41 16.00 14.26 -15.30
CA PHE A 41 15.16 13.34 -16.04
C PHE A 41 15.98 12.44 -16.95
N GLU A 42 16.93 13.00 -17.70
CA GLU A 42 17.81 12.25 -18.57
C GLU A 42 18.63 11.21 -17.80
N GLN A 43 19.15 11.57 -16.62
CA GLN A 43 19.83 10.62 -15.74
C GLN A 43 18.91 9.48 -15.27
N ALA A 44 17.66 9.80 -14.91
CA ALA A 44 16.68 8.78 -14.54
C ALA A 44 16.35 7.85 -15.70
N VAL A 45 16.21 8.39 -16.92
CA VAL A 45 16.02 7.61 -18.15
C VAL A 45 17.20 6.68 -18.42
N GLN A 46 18.43 7.12 -18.20
CA GLN A 46 19.59 6.25 -18.38
C GLN A 46 19.60 5.12 -17.36
N GLU A 47 19.35 5.40 -16.08
CA GLU A 47 19.38 4.40 -15.01
C GLU A 47 18.27 3.36 -15.18
N VAL A 48 17.02 3.81 -15.26
CA VAL A 48 15.86 2.91 -15.36
C VAL A 48 15.76 2.33 -16.77
N GLY A 49 16.09 3.09 -17.81
CA GLY A 49 16.12 2.58 -19.18
C GLY A 49 17.16 1.47 -19.37
N ALA A 50 18.32 1.57 -18.71
CA ALA A 50 19.29 0.48 -18.70
C ALA A 50 18.75 -0.78 -18.00
N LYS A 51 18.00 -0.62 -16.89
CA LYS A 51 17.30 -1.75 -16.25
C LYS A 51 16.25 -2.33 -17.19
N MET A 52 15.40 -1.50 -17.80
CA MET A 52 14.38 -1.93 -18.76
C MET A 52 14.96 -2.70 -19.95
N GLN A 53 16.16 -2.33 -20.43
CA GLN A 53 16.78 -2.98 -21.58
C GLN A 53 17.56 -4.26 -21.23
N ASN A 54 18.27 -4.28 -20.11
CA ASN A 54 19.17 -5.38 -19.74
C ASN A 54 18.49 -6.41 -18.83
N ASP A 55 17.63 -5.96 -17.92
CA ASP A 55 16.90 -6.80 -16.98
C ASP A 55 15.50 -6.21 -16.70
N PRO A 56 14.58 -6.29 -17.66
CA PRO A 56 13.23 -5.73 -17.53
C PRO A 56 12.46 -6.27 -16.33
N ALA A 57 12.81 -7.46 -15.82
CA ALA A 57 12.17 -8.08 -14.66
C ALA A 57 12.56 -7.43 -13.33
N SER A 58 13.69 -6.72 -13.29
CA SER A 58 14.15 -5.97 -12.12
C SER A 58 13.47 -4.61 -11.92
N VAL A 59 12.74 -4.13 -12.93
CA VAL A 59 12.09 -2.81 -12.89
C VAL A 59 10.99 -2.83 -11.83
N SER A 60 11.11 -1.93 -10.85
CA SER A 60 10.18 -1.80 -9.73
C SER A 60 9.19 -0.63 -9.89
N SER A 61 8.13 -0.60 -9.09
CA SER A 61 7.21 0.55 -9.04
C SER A 61 7.90 1.84 -8.59
N GLU A 62 8.94 1.73 -7.76
CA GLU A 62 9.76 2.85 -7.31
C GLU A 62 10.55 3.45 -8.48
N ASP A 63 11.17 2.60 -9.33
CA ASP A 63 11.87 3.04 -10.54
C ASP A 63 10.93 3.78 -11.50
N ALA A 64 9.72 3.22 -11.71
CA ALA A 64 8.70 3.82 -12.56
C ALA A 64 8.18 5.16 -11.99
N ALA A 65 7.94 5.24 -10.68
CA ALA A 65 7.49 6.45 -10.00
C ALA A 65 8.57 7.54 -10.05
N TYR A 66 9.83 7.16 -9.90
CA TYR A 66 10.97 8.05 -10.01
C TYR A 66 11.04 8.69 -11.41
N LEU A 67 10.95 7.89 -12.47
CA LEU A 67 10.93 8.39 -13.85
C LEU A 67 9.75 9.34 -14.10
N LYS A 68 8.55 8.90 -13.69
CA LYS A 68 7.29 9.64 -13.86
C LYS A 68 7.34 11.01 -13.21
N SER A 69 7.87 11.10 -11.99
CA SER A 69 8.01 12.35 -11.24
C SER A 69 8.95 13.33 -11.94
N ARG A 70 10.07 12.84 -12.48
CA ARG A 70 11.03 13.67 -13.22
C ARG A 70 10.45 14.14 -14.55
N GLU A 71 9.78 13.26 -15.28
CA GLU A 71 9.12 13.61 -16.54
C GLU A 71 8.04 14.66 -16.35
N ALA A 72 7.15 14.47 -15.36
CA ALA A 72 6.09 15.41 -15.01
C ALA A 72 6.64 16.83 -14.70
N ARG A 73 7.81 16.91 -14.04
CA ARG A 73 8.48 18.19 -13.74
C ARG A 73 9.09 18.86 -14.95
N VAL A 74 9.52 18.09 -15.96
CA VAL A 74 10.09 18.60 -17.20
C VAL A 74 9.00 19.11 -18.14
N ILE A 75 7.94 18.31 -18.33
CA ILE A 75 6.81 18.66 -19.21
C ILE A 75 5.83 19.66 -18.57
N GLY A 76 5.90 19.84 -17.25
CA GLY A 76 5.03 20.75 -16.51
C GLY A 76 3.58 20.27 -16.36
N GLN A 77 3.31 19.00 -16.68
CA GLN A 77 2.00 18.36 -16.56
C GLN A 77 2.06 17.28 -15.48
N GLY A 78 0.97 17.11 -14.72
CA GLY A 78 0.90 16.15 -13.62
C GLY A 78 0.99 14.68 -14.06
N GLN A 79 0.74 14.39 -15.34
CA GLN A 79 0.79 13.04 -15.89
C GLN A 79 1.58 13.03 -17.20
N PRO A 80 2.64 12.21 -17.32
CA PRO A 80 3.34 12.04 -18.58
C PRO A 80 2.47 11.32 -19.61
N PRO A 81 2.75 11.50 -20.91
CA PRO A 81 2.10 10.78 -22.00
C PRO A 81 2.12 9.25 -21.80
N ALA A 82 1.08 8.57 -22.30
CA ALA A 82 0.95 7.11 -22.20
C ALA A 82 2.01 6.33 -23.01
N ASP A 83 2.62 6.99 -23.99
CA ASP A 83 3.67 6.45 -24.86
C ASP A 83 5.09 6.79 -24.36
N SER A 84 5.21 7.45 -23.21
CA SER A 84 6.50 7.81 -22.63
C SER A 84 7.23 6.63 -21.99
N ILE A 85 8.55 6.78 -21.84
CA ILE A 85 9.39 5.79 -21.14
C ILE A 85 8.91 5.57 -19.69
N SER A 86 8.41 6.61 -19.00
CA SER A 86 7.84 6.44 -17.64
C SER A 86 6.60 5.55 -17.64
N ALA A 87 5.77 5.65 -18.68
CA ALA A 87 4.57 4.83 -18.81
C ALA A 87 4.95 3.36 -19.10
N GLU A 88 5.97 3.14 -19.94
CA GLU A 88 6.50 1.80 -20.19
C GLU A 88 7.17 1.19 -18.95
N ALA A 89 7.97 1.97 -18.22
CA ALA A 89 8.53 1.55 -16.94
C ALA A 89 7.42 1.18 -15.94
N GLN A 90 6.31 1.93 -15.91
CA GLN A 90 5.16 1.62 -15.05
C GLN A 90 4.45 0.34 -15.49
N ARG A 91 4.36 0.05 -16.80
CA ARG A 91 3.80 -1.22 -17.32
C ARG A 91 4.67 -2.40 -16.92
N LEU A 92 5.99 -2.32 -17.13
CA LEU A 92 6.95 -3.34 -16.72
C LEU A 92 6.93 -3.58 -15.22
N ALA A 93 6.99 -2.51 -14.42
CA ALA A 93 6.89 -2.59 -12.96
C ALA A 93 5.58 -3.26 -12.51
N SER A 94 4.45 -2.90 -13.11
CA SER A 94 3.15 -3.50 -12.78
C SER A 94 3.10 -4.98 -13.18
N ALA A 95 3.74 -5.36 -14.29
CA ALA A 95 3.84 -6.75 -14.71
C ALA A 95 4.74 -7.56 -13.77
N ASN A 96 5.87 -7.00 -13.35
CA ASN A 96 6.80 -7.64 -12.41
C ASN A 96 6.19 -7.75 -11.01
N GLU A 97 5.52 -6.71 -10.52
CA GLU A 97 4.75 -6.76 -9.28
C GLU A 97 3.53 -7.68 -9.38
N GLY A 98 2.90 -7.75 -10.55
CA GLY A 98 1.85 -8.71 -10.83
C GLY A 98 2.40 -10.14 -10.71
N ALA A 99 3.60 -10.41 -11.23
CA ALA A 99 4.28 -11.69 -11.11
C ALA A 99 4.72 -11.99 -9.66
N THR A 100 5.17 -11.00 -8.88
CA THR A 100 5.54 -11.21 -7.47
C THR A 100 4.34 -11.23 -6.52
N LYS A 101 3.24 -10.54 -6.83
CA LYS A 101 1.94 -10.72 -6.15
C LYS A 101 1.26 -12.04 -6.55
N SER A 102 1.60 -12.59 -7.72
CA SER A 102 1.23 -13.95 -8.14
C SER A 102 2.10 -15.05 -7.48
N SER A 103 3.05 -14.68 -6.61
CA SER A 103 3.67 -15.64 -5.68
C SER A 103 2.80 -15.89 -4.45
N ALA A 104 1.72 -15.12 -4.23
CA ALA A 104 0.50 -15.74 -3.73
C ALA A 104 -0.07 -16.51 -4.91
N GLN A 105 0.01 -17.83 -4.87
CA GLN A 105 -0.49 -18.75 -5.91
C GLN A 105 -1.72 -18.17 -6.63
N PRO A 106 -1.86 -18.33 -7.96
CA PRO A 106 -3.17 -18.33 -8.58
C PRO A 106 -3.87 -19.60 -8.08
N SER A 107 -4.29 -19.62 -6.81
CA SER A 107 -5.33 -20.54 -6.38
C SER A 107 -6.49 -20.23 -7.30
N ASP A 108 -6.98 -21.25 -7.99
CA ASP A 108 -8.18 -21.19 -8.81
C ASP A 108 -9.21 -20.30 -8.08
N PRO A 109 -9.91 -19.35 -8.72
CA PRO A 109 -10.92 -18.54 -8.04
C PRO A 109 -11.91 -19.38 -7.21
N THR A 110 -12.12 -20.64 -7.61
CA THR A 110 -12.86 -21.65 -6.86
C THR A 110 -12.17 -22.07 -5.56
N GLU A 111 -10.87 -22.31 -5.60
CA GLU A 111 -10.01 -22.64 -4.45
C GLU A 111 -9.89 -21.45 -3.49
N GLN A 112 -9.70 -20.23 -3.99
CA GLN A 112 -9.70 -19.03 -3.16
C GLN A 112 -11.05 -18.85 -2.45
N SER A 113 -12.17 -19.03 -3.18
CA SER A 113 -13.50 -18.96 -2.58
C SER A 113 -13.73 -20.05 -1.53
N ALA A 114 -13.18 -21.25 -1.72
CA ALA A 114 -13.25 -22.33 -0.73
C ALA A 114 -12.46 -21.98 0.53
N ASN A 115 -11.24 -21.48 0.38
CA ASN A 115 -10.39 -21.02 1.49
C ASN A 115 -11.05 -19.87 2.26
N ASP A 116 -11.61 -18.88 1.56
CA ASP A 116 -12.34 -17.78 2.18
C ASP A 116 -13.52 -18.28 3.01
N ARG A 117 -14.26 -19.29 2.53
CA ARG A 117 -15.38 -19.87 3.30
C ARG A 117 -14.89 -20.57 4.56
N VAL A 118 -13.80 -21.32 4.48
CA VAL A 118 -13.19 -22.01 5.63
C VAL A 118 -12.69 -21.00 6.65
N SER A 119 -11.90 -20.00 6.25
CA SER A 119 -11.38 -18.98 7.18
C SER A 119 -12.50 -18.15 7.83
N ASN A 120 -13.55 -17.83 7.07
CA ASN A 120 -14.72 -17.17 7.64
C ASN A 120 -15.48 -18.05 8.65
N PHE A 121 -15.49 -19.37 8.46
CA PHE A 121 -16.06 -20.29 9.43
C PHE A 121 -15.19 -20.36 10.68
N GLU A 122 -13.88 -20.56 10.53
CA GLU A 122 -12.93 -20.66 11.66
C GLU A 122 -12.98 -19.43 12.56
N ALA A 123 -13.01 -18.22 11.98
CA ALA A 123 -13.09 -16.99 12.76
C ALA A 123 -14.35 -16.92 13.64
N VAL A 124 -15.51 -17.31 13.10
CA VAL A 124 -16.77 -17.34 13.85
C VAL A 124 -16.79 -18.51 14.85
N ALA A 125 -16.22 -19.66 14.46
CA ALA A 125 -16.12 -20.82 15.33
C ALA A 125 -15.28 -20.52 16.57
N ASP A 126 -14.14 -19.86 16.42
CA ASP A 126 -13.27 -19.46 17.52
C ASP A 126 -13.95 -18.48 18.48
N ASP A 127 -14.65 -17.48 17.94
CA ASP A 127 -15.37 -16.50 18.75
C ASP A 127 -16.47 -17.17 19.59
N VAL A 128 -17.31 -17.98 18.94
CA VAL A 128 -18.40 -18.71 19.60
C VAL A 128 -17.83 -19.78 20.57
N ALA A 129 -16.74 -20.47 20.22
CA ALA A 129 -16.07 -21.43 21.11
C ALA A 129 -15.62 -20.77 22.42
N ARG A 130 -14.95 -19.62 22.31
CA ARG A 130 -14.48 -18.85 23.47
C ARG A 130 -15.66 -18.40 24.32
N LYS A 131 -16.74 -17.96 23.69
CA LYS A 131 -17.96 -17.55 24.40
C LYS A 131 -18.64 -18.72 25.10
N MET A 132 -18.76 -19.87 24.44
CA MET A 132 -19.27 -21.11 25.05
C MET A 132 -18.44 -21.55 26.26
N ALA A 133 -17.11 -21.43 26.19
CA ALA A 133 -16.21 -21.84 27.28
C ALA A 133 -16.23 -20.85 28.46
N SER A 134 -16.30 -19.55 28.19
CA SER A 134 -16.19 -18.50 29.22
C SER A 134 -17.54 -18.12 29.83
N ASN A 135 -18.58 -18.00 29.01
CA ASN A 135 -19.92 -17.61 29.44
C ASN A 135 -20.99 -18.23 28.52
N PRO A 136 -21.30 -19.53 28.68
CA PRO A 136 -22.25 -20.23 27.82
C PRO A 136 -23.64 -19.60 27.84
N ALA A 137 -24.05 -18.95 28.94
CA ALA A 137 -25.34 -18.27 29.06
C ALA A 137 -25.47 -17.04 28.13
N SER A 138 -24.36 -16.53 27.59
CA SER A 138 -24.35 -15.38 26.69
C SER A 138 -24.37 -15.73 25.20
N VAL A 139 -24.30 -17.03 24.85
CA VAL A 139 -24.40 -17.48 23.46
C VAL A 139 -25.82 -17.26 22.97
N THR A 140 -25.96 -16.49 21.89
CA THR A 140 -27.27 -16.13 21.33
C THR A 140 -27.65 -17.03 20.15
N LYS A 141 -28.94 -17.00 19.79
CA LYS A 141 -29.46 -17.71 18.62
C LYS A 141 -28.79 -17.23 17.32
N ASP A 142 -28.64 -15.91 17.17
CA ASP A 142 -28.04 -15.31 15.97
C ASP A 142 -26.59 -15.75 15.77
N GLU A 143 -25.81 -15.85 16.86
CA GLU A 143 -24.43 -16.34 16.81
C GLU A 143 -24.36 -17.82 16.41
N ALA A 144 -25.26 -18.64 16.98
CA ALA A 144 -25.36 -20.06 16.64
C ALA A 144 -25.83 -20.27 15.18
N ASP A 145 -26.76 -19.45 14.69
CA ASP A 145 -27.28 -19.51 13.31
C ASP A 145 -26.23 -19.04 12.31
N LEU A 146 -25.49 -17.97 12.64
CA LEU A 146 -24.36 -17.49 11.86
C LEU A 146 -23.29 -18.58 11.73
N LEU A 147 -22.88 -19.19 12.84
CA LEU A 147 -21.88 -20.26 12.84
C LEU A 147 -22.34 -21.45 11.99
N HIS A 148 -23.59 -21.89 12.14
CA HIS A 148 -24.18 -22.95 11.32
C HIS A 148 -24.16 -22.60 9.83
N SER A 149 -24.56 -21.37 9.47
CA SER A 149 -24.52 -20.93 8.07
C SER A 149 -23.10 -20.92 7.48
N ARG A 150 -22.09 -20.57 8.28
CA ARG A 150 -20.69 -20.57 7.84
C ARG A 150 -20.16 -22.00 7.65
N GLU A 151 -20.49 -22.92 8.56
CA GLU A 151 -20.11 -24.33 8.45
C GLU A 151 -20.71 -24.96 7.18
N GLN A 152 -22.00 -24.74 6.93
CA GLN A 152 -22.69 -25.22 5.72
C GLN A 152 -22.06 -24.68 4.44
N ARG A 153 -21.60 -23.42 4.44
CA ARG A 153 -20.93 -22.83 3.27
C ARG A 153 -19.51 -23.37 3.07
N ALA A 154 -18.81 -23.68 4.15
CA ALA A 154 -17.44 -24.19 4.12
C ALA A 154 -17.39 -25.69 3.76
N PHE A 155 -18.27 -26.51 4.36
CA PHE A 155 -18.18 -27.98 4.28
C PHE A 155 -19.41 -28.65 3.65
N GLY A 156 -20.49 -27.91 3.38
CA GLY A 156 -21.73 -28.44 2.80
C GLY A 156 -22.58 -29.28 3.77
N ASN A 157 -22.14 -29.43 5.01
CA ASN A 157 -22.88 -30.09 6.08
C ASN A 157 -22.48 -29.52 7.44
N THR A 158 -23.23 -29.89 8.47
CA THR A 158 -22.92 -29.60 9.85
C THR A 158 -22.64 -30.90 10.57
N SER A 159 -21.51 -30.95 11.26
CA SER A 159 -21.12 -32.13 12.01
C SER A 159 -22.03 -32.31 13.24
N LYS A 160 -22.62 -33.50 13.39
CA LYS A 160 -23.40 -33.84 14.59
C LYS A 160 -22.48 -33.80 15.82
N GLY A 161 -22.82 -32.98 16.80
CA GLY A 161 -21.98 -32.76 17.99
C GLY A 161 -20.76 -31.85 17.72
N GLY A 162 -20.62 -31.31 16.51
CA GLY A 162 -19.65 -30.25 16.21
C GLY A 162 -20.03 -28.93 16.88
N ILE A 163 -19.13 -27.95 16.78
CA ILE A 163 -19.26 -26.67 17.48
C ILE A 163 -20.56 -25.93 17.16
N ALA A 164 -21.02 -25.94 15.90
CA ALA A 164 -22.29 -25.32 15.52
C ALA A 164 -23.50 -26.02 16.16
N SER A 165 -23.49 -27.36 16.20
CA SER A 165 -24.55 -28.15 16.86
C SER A 165 -24.60 -27.88 18.38
N GLN A 166 -23.43 -27.73 19.01
CA GLN A 166 -23.33 -27.41 20.43
C GLN A 166 -23.79 -25.97 20.71
N ALA A 167 -23.37 -25.00 19.89
CA ALA A 167 -23.79 -23.61 19.99
C ALA A 167 -25.32 -23.48 19.86
N GLN A 168 -25.93 -24.17 18.90
CA GLN A 168 -27.40 -24.23 18.73
C GLN A 168 -28.11 -24.80 19.97
N SER A 169 -27.55 -25.86 20.56
CA SER A 169 -28.13 -26.47 21.76
C SER A 169 -28.08 -25.53 22.97
N ILE A 170 -26.93 -24.88 23.19
CA ILE A 170 -26.74 -23.91 24.27
C ILE A 170 -27.64 -22.68 24.06
N ALA A 171 -27.69 -22.14 22.84
CA ALA A 171 -28.56 -21.01 22.51
C ALA A 171 -30.03 -21.33 22.76
N ALA A 172 -30.50 -22.52 22.36
CA ALA A 172 -31.87 -22.96 22.60
C ALA A 172 -32.18 -23.15 24.10
N GLU A 173 -31.21 -23.58 24.91
CA GLU A 173 -31.36 -23.60 26.37
C GLU A 173 -31.41 -22.20 26.98
N ASN A 174 -30.58 -21.27 26.49
CA ASN A 174 -30.56 -19.89 26.96
C ASN A 174 -31.87 -19.17 26.62
N GLU A 175 -32.42 -19.38 25.41
CA GLU A 175 -33.74 -18.87 25.03
C GLU A 175 -34.84 -19.39 25.97
N LYS A 176 -34.80 -20.68 26.35
CA LYS A 176 -35.76 -21.24 27.32
C LYS A 176 -35.60 -20.67 28.73
N LYS A 177 -34.38 -20.38 29.16
CA LYS A 177 -34.07 -19.85 30.50
C LYS A 177 -34.34 -18.34 30.61
N GLY A 178 -34.23 -17.59 29.52
CA GLY A 178 -34.46 -16.14 29.45
C GLY A 178 -35.87 -15.73 29.04
N ALA A 179 -36.75 -16.68 28.69
CA ALA A 179 -38.15 -16.44 28.30
C ALA A 179 -39.15 -16.40 29.49
N ILE A 180 -38.70 -15.97 30.67
CA ILE A 180 -39.54 -15.71 31.86
C ILE A 180 -39.60 -14.23 32.17
#